data_AF-A0A673CBP3-F1
#
_entry.id   AF-A0A673CBP3-F1
#
_cell.length_a   1.000
_cell.length_b   1.000
_cell.length_c   1.000
_cell.angle_alpha   90.00
_cell.angle_beta   90.00
_cell.angle_gamma   90.00
#
_symmetry.space_group_name_H-M   'P 1'
#
loop_
_entity.id
_entity.type
_entity.pdbx_description
1 polymer ?
#
loop_
_entity_poly.entity_id
_entity_poly.type
_entity_poly.pdbx_seq_one_letter_code
_entity_poly.pdbx_strand_id
1 'polypeptide(L)'
;MELNTKKTSSQALLTCGNGEGLSEKLLIKPKANKPLQTERVPRSSVLDRLQSFLPQMAEANKQLKKEMEEAPAGHFDIESVEEADRVIEMDVALVELSGSDSSSEDDVTSDSEEESDSDDNSKITEQNLKLPGDKGKKRKANIQVLDQQGE
;
A
#
# COMPACT_ATOMS: atom_id res chain seq x y z
N MET A 1 -27.22 -5.91 24.63
CA MET A 1 -27.45 -7.36 24.50
C MET A 1 -26.10 -8.00 24.22
N GLU A 2 -25.53 -8.71 25.20
CA GLU A 2 -24.23 -9.37 25.05
C GLU A 2 -24.41 -10.69 24.28
N LEU A 3 -23.92 -10.73 23.05
CA LEU A 3 -23.91 -11.93 22.23
C LEU A 3 -22.72 -12.80 22.67
N ASN A 4 -22.96 -13.66 23.65
CA ASN A 4 -22.06 -14.75 24.04
C ASN A 4 -21.99 -15.79 22.91
N THR A 5 -21.24 -15.48 21.85
CA THR A 5 -20.95 -16.46 20.80
C THR A 5 -19.94 -17.46 21.35
N LYS A 6 -20.42 -18.61 21.84
CA LYS A 6 -19.57 -19.76 22.18
C LYS A 6 -18.71 -20.08 20.96
N LYS A 7 -17.42 -19.79 21.05
CA LYS A 7 -16.44 -20.13 20.01
C LYS A 7 -16.40 -21.66 19.92
N THR A 8 -17.04 -22.23 18.91
CA THR A 8 -16.88 -23.65 18.57
C THR A 8 -15.52 -23.80 17.88
N SER A 9 -14.46 -23.82 18.67
CA SER A 9 -13.13 -24.17 18.16
C SER A 9 -13.13 -25.65 17.83
N SER A 10 -13.03 -25.98 16.55
CA SER A 10 -12.89 -27.36 16.08
C SER A 10 -11.53 -27.91 16.51
N GLN A 11 -11.49 -28.54 17.69
CA GLN A 11 -10.32 -29.27 18.21
C GLN A 11 -9.80 -30.29 17.20
N ALA A 12 -10.66 -30.82 16.32
CA ALA A 12 -10.30 -31.74 15.24
C ALA A 12 -9.34 -31.15 14.18
N LEU A 13 -9.30 -29.82 14.00
CA LEU A 13 -8.34 -29.15 13.11
C LEU A 13 -7.01 -28.86 13.82
N LEU A 14 -6.99 -28.93 15.16
CA LEU A 14 -5.80 -28.77 15.98
C LEU A 14 -5.07 -30.10 16.20
N THR A 15 -5.76 -31.23 16.07
CA THR A 15 -5.17 -32.57 16.05
C THR A 15 -4.67 -32.95 14.65
N CYS A 16 -3.64 -32.23 14.18
CA CYS A 16 -2.77 -32.80 13.15
C CYS A 16 -1.88 -33.87 13.79
N GLY A 17 -2.24 -35.14 13.62
CA GLY A 17 -1.28 -36.24 13.70
C GLY A 17 -1.23 -37.03 15.00
N ASN A 18 -2.12 -38.02 15.12
CA ASN A 18 -1.75 -39.31 15.71
C ASN A 18 -1.16 -40.26 14.63
N GLY A 19 -0.76 -39.72 13.48
CA GLY A 19 -0.43 -40.49 12.28
C GLY A 19 1.07 -40.56 12.06
N GLU A 20 1.62 -41.76 12.28
CA GLU A 20 2.99 -42.21 12.04
C GLU A 20 3.50 -42.05 10.58
N GLY A 21 2.90 -41.22 9.73
CA GLY A 21 3.15 -41.23 8.26
C GLY A 21 3.64 -39.92 7.63
N LEU A 22 3.64 -38.78 8.34
CA LEU A 22 4.07 -37.50 7.74
C LEU A 22 5.59 -37.41 7.60
N SER A 23 6.33 -37.98 8.55
CA SER A 23 7.81 -38.03 8.52
C SER A 23 8.34 -38.86 7.35
N GLU A 24 7.69 -39.97 6.99
CA GLU A 24 8.11 -40.83 5.89
C GLU A 24 7.87 -40.20 4.52
N LYS A 25 6.72 -39.55 4.31
CA LYS A 25 6.39 -38.91 3.02
C LYS A 25 7.20 -37.66 2.75
N LEU A 26 7.60 -36.95 3.80
CA LEU A 26 8.35 -35.70 3.68
C LEU A 26 9.87 -35.91 3.83
N LEU A 27 10.35 -37.14 4.02
CA LEU A 27 11.75 -37.46 4.34
C LEU A 27 12.29 -36.64 5.54
N ILE A 28 11.38 -36.21 6.44
CA ILE A 28 11.74 -35.42 7.61
C ILE A 28 12.06 -36.40 8.73
N LYS A 29 13.33 -36.51 9.08
CA LYS A 29 13.75 -37.28 10.27
C LYS A 29 13.06 -36.69 11.51
N PRO A 30 12.33 -37.49 12.32
CA PRO A 30 11.70 -36.99 13.52
C PRO A 30 12.79 -36.49 14.47
N LYS A 31 12.92 -35.16 14.59
CA LYS A 31 13.85 -34.55 15.54
C LYS A 31 13.30 -34.74 16.95
N ALA A 32 14.15 -35.26 17.82
CA ALA A 32 13.87 -35.60 19.21
C ALA A 32 13.11 -34.50 19.98
N ASN A 33 12.27 -34.96 20.93
CA ASN A 33 11.41 -34.30 21.94
C ASN A 33 11.93 -32.99 22.59
N LYS A 34 12.43 -32.04 21.80
CA LYS A 34 12.78 -30.69 22.25
C LYS A 34 11.62 -29.79 21.87
N PRO A 35 11.04 -29.04 22.83
CA PRO A 35 10.00 -28.07 22.50
C PRO A 35 10.57 -27.11 21.46
N LEU A 36 9.83 -26.93 20.36
CA LEU A 36 10.16 -25.94 19.34
C LEU A 36 10.16 -24.57 20.05
N GLN A 37 11.34 -23.96 20.17
CA GLN A 37 11.44 -22.59 20.66
C GLN A 37 10.87 -21.67 19.58
N THR A 38 9.67 -21.17 19.81
CA THR A 38 9.06 -20.12 19.02
C THR A 38 9.14 -18.82 19.81
N GLU A 39 9.58 -17.75 19.16
CA GLU A 39 9.55 -16.41 19.72
C GLU A 39 8.39 -15.63 19.09
N ARG A 40 7.77 -14.75 19.87
CA ARG A 40 6.78 -13.82 19.31
C ARG A 40 7.51 -12.75 18.52
N VAL A 41 7.06 -12.51 17.29
CA VAL A 41 7.55 -11.40 16.49
C VAL A 41 7.26 -10.09 17.25
N PRO A 42 8.27 -9.21 17.44
CA PRO A 42 8.07 -7.90 18.04
C PRO A 42 7.07 -7.04 17.26
N ARG A 43 6.39 -6.12 17.94
CA ARG A 43 5.54 -5.13 17.26
C ARG A 43 6.41 -4.20 16.41
N SER A 44 5.92 -3.83 15.24
CA SER A 44 6.61 -2.88 14.36
C SER A 44 6.55 -1.47 14.94
N SER A 45 7.69 -0.78 14.96
CA SER A 45 7.81 0.61 15.38
C SER A 45 6.92 1.58 14.59
N VAL A 46 6.65 1.28 13.32
CA VAL A 46 5.76 2.08 12.47
C VAL A 46 4.31 2.01 12.94
N LEU A 47 3.80 0.81 13.25
CA LEU A 47 2.43 0.65 13.77
C LEU A 47 2.24 1.35 15.10
N ASP A 48 3.25 1.35 15.98
CA ASP A 48 3.18 2.06 17.26
C ASP A 48 3.10 3.58 17.07
N ARG A 49 3.82 4.14 16.07
CA ARG A 49 3.74 5.57 15.72
C ARG A 49 2.39 5.94 15.10
N LEU A 50 1.84 5.09 14.23
CA LEU A 50 0.51 5.31 13.66
C LEU A 50 -0.57 5.30 14.75
N GLN A 51 -0.41 4.44 15.75
CA GLN A 51 -1.34 4.37 16.88
C GLN A 51 -1.41 5.68 17.67
N SER A 52 -0.30 6.41 17.82
CA SER A 52 -0.28 7.71 18.49
C SER A 52 -0.65 8.89 17.58
N PHE A 53 -0.32 8.81 16.29
CA PHE A 53 -0.55 9.89 15.32
C PHE A 53 -2.02 10.06 14.91
N LEU A 54 -2.71 8.96 14.61
CA LEU A 54 -4.09 9.02 14.08
C LEU A 54 -5.07 9.76 15.03
N PRO A 55 -5.02 9.58 16.36
CA PRO A 55 -5.83 10.38 17.29
C PRO A 55 -5.55 11.88 17.20
N GLN A 56 -4.28 12.29 17.13
CA GLN A 56 -3.88 13.69 17.04
C GLN A 56 -4.36 14.33 15.74
N MET A 57 -4.19 13.63 14.62
CA MET A 57 -4.69 14.07 13.32
C MET A 57 -6.23 14.19 13.33
N ALA A 58 -6.93 13.24 13.96
CA ALA A 58 -8.37 13.31 14.08
C ALA A 58 -8.85 14.50 14.93
N GLU A 59 -8.11 14.87 15.96
CA GLU A 59 -8.38 16.06 16.78
C GLU A 59 -8.14 17.35 15.99
N ALA A 60 -6.99 17.46 15.31
CA ALA A 60 -6.67 18.60 14.44
C ALA A 60 -7.74 18.78 13.34
N ASN A 61 -8.19 17.70 12.71
CA ASN A 61 -9.25 17.76 11.70
C ASN A 61 -10.60 18.23 12.28
N LYS A 62 -10.92 17.90 13.54
CA LYS A 62 -12.13 18.40 14.19
C LYS A 62 -12.02 19.88 14.51
N GLN A 63 -10.84 20.33 14.94
CA GLN A 63 -10.57 21.74 15.20
C GLN A 63 -10.69 22.55 13.90
N LEU A 64 -10.03 22.11 12.83
CA LEU A 64 -10.10 22.73 11.51
C LEU A 64 -11.56 22.88 11.04
N LYS A 65 -12.38 21.84 11.20
CA LYS A 65 -13.81 21.93 10.85
C LYS A 65 -14.58 23.00 11.61
N LYS A 66 -14.31 23.16 12.91
CA LYS A 66 -14.93 24.22 13.71
C LYS A 66 -14.48 25.59 13.24
N GLU A 67 -13.19 25.75 12.98
CA GLU A 67 -12.63 27.01 12.49
C GLU A 67 -13.19 27.37 11.11
N MET A 68 -13.39 26.38 10.23
CA MET A 68 -14.04 26.58 8.92
C MET A 68 -15.51 27.00 9.04
N GLU A 69 -16.22 26.61 10.10
CA GLU A 69 -17.60 27.04 10.35
C GLU A 69 -17.67 28.48 10.88
N GLU A 70 -16.67 28.90 11.67
CA GLU A 70 -16.60 30.24 12.26
C GLU A 70 -15.98 31.29 11.32
N ALA A 71 -15.04 30.87 10.46
CA ALA A 71 -14.30 31.76 9.58
C ALA A 71 -15.12 32.21 8.35
N PRO A 72 -14.78 33.38 7.77
CA PRO A 72 -15.36 33.83 6.52
C PRO A 72 -15.13 32.85 5.36
N ALA A 73 -16.07 32.84 4.42
CA ALA A 73 -15.92 32.07 3.18
C ALA A 73 -14.64 32.49 2.44
N GLY A 74 -13.82 31.52 2.03
CA GLY A 74 -12.56 31.76 1.34
C GLY A 74 -11.34 31.89 2.25
N HIS A 75 -11.49 31.95 3.58
CA HIS A 75 -10.33 32.05 4.48
C HIS A 75 -9.42 30.81 4.44
N PHE A 76 -10.00 29.64 4.22
CA PHE A 76 -9.28 28.36 4.06
C PHE A 76 -9.18 27.92 2.59
N ASP A 77 -9.28 28.86 1.65
CA ASP A 77 -9.11 28.56 0.23
C ASP A 77 -7.62 28.55 -0.14
N ILE A 78 -7.11 27.36 -0.46
CA ILE A 78 -5.71 27.14 -0.81
C ILE A 78 -5.32 27.70 -2.18
N GLU A 79 -6.30 28.12 -3.00
CA GLU A 79 -6.06 28.74 -4.31
C GLU A 79 -6.01 30.27 -4.22
N SER A 80 -6.42 30.85 -3.08
CA SER A 80 -6.43 32.30 -2.87
C SER A 80 -5.00 32.82 -2.63
N VAL A 81 -4.39 33.36 -3.69
CA VAL A 81 -3.04 33.95 -3.70
C VAL A 81 -3.08 35.48 -3.85
N GLU A 82 -4.19 36.13 -3.49
CA GLU A 82 -4.36 37.58 -3.69
C GLU A 82 -3.43 38.43 -2.80
N GLU A 83 -3.14 37.93 -1.59
CA GLU A 83 -2.35 38.64 -0.58
C GLU A 83 -0.91 38.09 -0.43
N ALA A 84 -0.58 37.00 -1.14
CA ALA A 84 0.70 36.29 -1.02
C ALA A 84 1.37 36.07 -2.39
N ASP A 85 2.67 35.77 -2.37
CA ASP A 85 3.41 35.39 -3.57
C ASP A 85 2.89 34.06 -4.13
N ARG A 86 2.91 33.90 -5.46
CA ARG A 86 2.47 32.67 -6.16
C ARG A 86 3.52 31.57 -6.04
N VAL A 87 3.83 31.16 -4.82
CA VAL A 87 4.78 30.12 -4.48
C VAL A 87 4.07 29.04 -3.67
N ILE A 88 4.35 27.77 -3.98
CA ILE A 88 3.84 26.63 -3.21
C ILE A 88 4.90 26.29 -2.17
N GLU A 89 4.68 26.70 -0.92
CA GLU A 89 5.49 26.26 0.21
C GLU A 89 5.06 24.84 0.60
N MET A 90 6.00 23.91 0.61
CA MET A 90 5.75 22.51 0.92
C MET A 90 6.58 22.12 2.15
N ASP A 91 5.90 22.00 3.29
CA ASP A 91 6.49 21.44 4.51
C ASP A 91 6.62 19.91 4.37
N VAL A 92 7.75 19.46 3.82
CA VAL A 92 8.05 18.03 3.71
C VAL A 92 8.63 17.53 5.03
N ALA A 93 7.80 16.86 5.83
CA ALA A 93 8.28 16.13 7.00
C ALA A 93 8.92 14.80 6.57
N LEU A 94 10.26 14.76 6.50
CA LEU A 94 11.01 13.51 6.36
C LEU A 94 10.97 12.75 7.68
N VAL A 95 10.10 11.75 7.79
CA VAL A 95 10.10 10.83 8.93
C VAL A 95 11.25 9.85 8.74
N GLU A 96 12.37 10.08 9.41
CA GLU A 96 13.46 9.11 9.50
C GLU A 96 12.92 7.84 10.16
N LEU A 97 12.80 6.77 9.36
CA LEU A 97 12.51 5.41 9.82
C LEU A 97 13.78 4.83 10.47
N SER A 98 14.28 5.47 11.52
CA SER A 98 15.42 4.98 12.31
C SER A 98 15.01 3.70 13.04
N GLY A 99 15.30 2.56 12.41
CA GLY A 99 14.88 1.23 12.87
C GLY A 99 15.15 0.12 11.86
N SER A 100 15.49 0.44 10.62
CA SER A 100 16.13 -0.50 9.71
C SER A 100 17.65 -0.32 9.80
N ASP A 101 18.31 -1.03 10.71
CA ASP A 101 19.71 -1.41 10.51
C ASP A 101 19.76 -2.44 9.37
N SER A 102 19.48 -1.99 8.14
CA SER A 102 19.91 -2.67 6.93
C SER A 102 21.03 -1.83 6.37
N SER A 103 22.25 -2.21 6.68
CA SER A 103 23.47 -1.70 6.07
C SER A 103 23.52 -2.10 4.58
N SER A 104 22.63 -1.56 3.78
CA SER A 104 22.76 -1.51 2.34
C SER A 104 22.55 -0.05 1.94
N GLU A 105 23.68 0.62 1.84
CA GLU A 105 23.91 1.77 0.99
C GLU A 105 23.45 1.49 -0.46
N ASP A 106 22.14 1.44 -0.65
CA ASP A 106 21.51 1.62 -1.95
C ASP A 106 21.00 3.06 -1.97
N ASP A 107 21.82 3.91 -2.58
CA ASP A 107 21.43 5.23 -3.03
C ASP A 107 20.06 5.14 -3.71
N VAL A 108 19.01 5.64 -3.05
CA VAL A 108 17.74 5.92 -3.71
C VAL A 108 17.99 7.12 -4.63
N THR A 109 18.58 6.85 -5.79
CA THR A 109 18.56 7.80 -6.90
C THR A 109 17.09 7.91 -7.29
N SER A 110 16.42 8.92 -6.74
CA SER A 110 15.17 9.41 -7.29
C SER A 110 15.51 9.94 -8.67
N ASP A 111 15.50 9.05 -9.67
CA ASP A 111 15.50 9.41 -11.07
C ASP A 111 14.13 10.04 -11.31
N SER A 112 14.01 11.31 -10.92
CA SER A 112 12.97 12.19 -11.42
C SER A 112 13.30 12.40 -12.88
N GLU A 113 12.90 11.42 -13.69
CA GLU A 113 12.70 11.60 -15.12
C GLU A 113 11.89 12.90 -15.26
N GLU A 114 12.50 13.93 -15.84
CA GLU A 114 11.80 15.16 -16.20
C GLU A 114 10.69 14.78 -17.17
N GLU A 115 9.50 14.50 -16.64
CA GLU A 115 8.28 14.45 -17.42
C GLU A 115 8.07 15.88 -17.93
N SER A 116 8.61 16.14 -19.12
CA SER A 116 8.27 17.31 -19.90
C SER A 116 6.80 17.16 -20.26
N ASP A 117 5.93 17.66 -19.36
CA ASP A 117 4.53 17.95 -19.63
C ASP A 117 4.49 19.06 -20.68
N SER A 118 4.82 18.69 -21.91
CA SER A 118 4.46 19.45 -23.08
C SER A 118 2.95 19.31 -23.20
N ASP A 119 2.23 20.29 -22.65
CA ASP A 119 0.80 20.58 -22.84
C ASP A 119 0.47 20.84 -24.32
N ASP A 120 0.82 19.92 -25.20
CA ASP A 120 0.33 19.92 -26.56
C ASP A 120 -1.06 19.28 -26.53
N ASN A 121 -2.07 20.14 -26.43
CA ASN A 121 -3.51 19.85 -26.55
C ASN A 121 -3.89 19.32 -27.96
N SER A 122 -3.02 18.53 -28.59
CA SER A 122 -3.28 17.92 -29.88
C SER A 122 -4.16 16.68 -29.68
N LYS A 123 -5.26 16.63 -30.45
CA LYS A 123 -6.23 15.53 -30.38
C LYS A 123 -5.54 14.20 -30.67
N ILE A 124 -5.52 13.30 -29.69
CA ILE A 124 -4.92 11.96 -29.82
C ILE A 124 -5.67 11.19 -30.92
N THR A 125 -4.98 10.94 -32.04
CA THR A 125 -5.43 10.06 -33.14
C THR A 125 -4.69 8.74 -33.10
N GLU A 126 -5.23 7.68 -33.72
CA GLU A 126 -4.58 6.36 -33.82
C GLU A 126 -3.14 6.39 -34.36
N GLN A 127 -2.76 7.44 -35.10
CA GLN A 127 -1.43 7.61 -35.66
C GLN A 127 -0.41 8.23 -34.69
N ASN A 128 -0.85 8.83 -33.59
CA ASN A 128 -0.01 9.57 -32.64
C ASN A 128 0.09 8.92 -31.25
N LEU A 129 -0.65 7.83 -31.03
CA LEU A 129 -0.61 7.07 -29.78
C LEU A 129 0.67 6.23 -29.71
N LYS A 130 1.68 6.69 -28.97
CA LYS A 130 2.92 5.93 -28.72
C LYS A 130 2.69 4.97 -27.55
N LEU A 131 2.52 3.68 -27.87
CA LEU A 131 2.49 2.64 -26.84
C LEU A 131 3.93 2.24 -26.46
N PRO A 132 4.22 1.99 -25.17
CA PRO A 132 5.51 1.44 -24.75
C PRO A 132 5.79 0.12 -25.48
N GLY A 133 6.86 0.09 -26.28
CA GLY A 133 7.28 -1.09 -27.04
C GLY A 133 7.08 -1.02 -28.57
N ASP A 134 6.52 0.06 -29.13
CA ASP A 134 6.33 0.24 -30.58
C ASP A 134 7.61 0.65 -31.33
N LYS A 135 8.72 -0.08 -31.11
CA LYS A 135 9.93 0.04 -31.92
C LYS A 135 9.81 -0.89 -33.14
N GLY A 136 8.94 -0.50 -34.08
CA GLY A 136 8.99 -0.93 -35.49
C GLY A 136 8.66 -2.40 -35.80
N LYS A 137 8.20 -3.21 -34.83
CA LYS A 137 7.78 -4.60 -35.08
C LYS A 137 6.30 -4.76 -34.77
N LYS A 138 5.45 -4.53 -35.77
CA LYS A 138 4.01 -4.82 -35.69
C LYS A 138 3.79 -6.32 -35.53
N ARG A 139 3.78 -6.83 -34.29
CA ARG A 139 3.18 -8.14 -34.00
C ARG A 139 1.67 -7.94 -34.08
N LYS A 140 1.04 -8.48 -35.13
CA LYS A 140 -0.42 -8.51 -35.24
C LYS A 140 -0.95 -9.37 -34.09
N ALA A 141 -1.71 -8.79 -33.17
CA ALA A 141 -2.41 -9.56 -32.16
C ALA A 141 -3.54 -10.35 -32.83
N ASN A 142 -3.51 -11.67 -32.74
CA ASN A 142 -4.57 -12.56 -33.27
C ASN A 142 -5.70 -12.66 -32.24
N ILE A 143 -6.44 -11.57 -32.05
CA ILE A 143 -7.65 -11.56 -31.22
C ILE A 143 -8.81 -11.98 -32.12
N GLN A 144 -9.45 -13.09 -31.79
CA GLN A 144 -10.64 -13.60 -32.50
C GLN A 144 -11.81 -13.68 -31.52
N VAL A 145 -12.96 -13.14 -31.92
CA VAL A 145 -14.23 -13.34 -31.20
C VAL A 145 -14.75 -14.72 -31.60
N LEU A 146 -14.85 -15.62 -30.64
CA LEU A 146 -15.51 -16.91 -30.84
C LEU A 146 -17.00 -16.71 -30.52
N ASP A 147 -17.84 -16.74 -31.54
CA ASP A 147 -19.28 -16.84 -31.36
C ASP A 147 -19.55 -18.17 -30.64
N GLN A 148 -20.04 -18.10 -29.41
CA GLN A 148 -20.55 -19.28 -28.71
C GLN A 148 -21.79 -19.74 -29.47
N GLN A 149 -21.66 -20.84 -30.22
CA GLN A 149 -22.82 -21.56 -30.72
C GLN A 149 -23.62 -22.02 -29.50
N GLY A 150 -24.82 -21.46 -29.35
CA GLY A 150 -25.74 -21.86 -28.30
C GLY A 150 -26.13 -23.33 -28.45
N GLU A 151 -26.00 -24.07 -27.36
CA GLU A 151 -26.87 -25.19 -27.03
C GLU A 151 -27.95 -24.71 -26.05
#